data_AF-A0A521WD65-F1
#
_entry.id   AF-A0A521WD65-F1
#
_cell.length_a   1.000
_cell.length_b   1.000
_cell.length_c   1.000
_cell.angle_alpha   90.00
_cell.angle_beta   90.00
_cell.angle_gamma   90.00
#
_symmetry.space_group_name_H-M   'P 1'
#
loop_
_entity.id
_entity.type
_entity.pdbx_description
1 polymer ?
#
loop_
_entity_poly.entity_id
_entity_poly.type
_entity_poly.pdbx_seq_one_letter_code
_entity_poly.pdbx_strand_id
1 'polypeptide(L)'
;MTPMVERVSNYQAESVRDPISVLMEEHRQAFEHLMKLEQAVSSMDEQGFNRAAFENLAEAIRFFDSDFRLHDRKEEQILFPFLERYKPGITGEYRNEHRELWSAFNTLLSCVHDVEDGRLRGTSRHELTETAKKIIRLLRGHMMNENTYLFVQTKNMLSDAEYTDLSEKIAAAAK
;
A
#
# COMPACT_ATOMS: atom_id res chain seq x y z
N MET A 1 -40.93 9.08 -48.20
CA MET A 1 -39.85 9.82 -47.51
C MET A 1 -39.98 9.52 -46.03
N THR A 2 -39.09 8.67 -45.51
CA THR A 2 -39.09 8.20 -44.12
C THR A 2 -37.73 8.57 -43.55
N PRO A 3 -37.63 9.33 -42.44
CA PRO A 3 -36.31 9.72 -41.94
C PRO A 3 -35.68 8.57 -41.16
N MET A 4 -34.40 8.34 -41.45
CA MET A 4 -33.48 7.49 -40.69
C MET A 4 -33.35 8.06 -39.27
N VAL A 5 -33.59 7.22 -38.26
CA VAL A 5 -33.19 7.50 -36.89
C VAL A 5 -31.77 6.95 -36.73
N GLU A 6 -30.77 7.82 -36.82
CA GLU A 6 -29.43 7.53 -36.33
C GLU A 6 -29.51 7.35 -34.81
N ARG A 7 -29.34 6.11 -34.35
CA ARG A 7 -28.97 5.85 -32.96
C ARG A 7 -27.51 6.20 -32.80
N VAL A 8 -27.24 7.41 -32.33
CA VAL A 8 -25.94 7.75 -31.75
C VAL A 8 -25.84 6.96 -30.44
N SER A 9 -25.09 5.87 -30.49
CA SER A 9 -24.80 5.03 -29.34
C SER A 9 -23.88 5.80 -28.39
N ASN A 10 -24.42 6.27 -27.27
CA ASN A 10 -23.66 6.68 -26.09
C ASN A 10 -22.95 5.46 -25.51
N TYR A 11 -21.83 5.04 -26.10
CA TYR A 11 -20.81 4.29 -25.36
C TYR A 11 -19.97 5.32 -24.61
N GLN A 12 -20.42 5.69 -23.41
CA GLN A 12 -19.46 6.10 -22.39
C GLN A 12 -18.72 4.82 -22.01
N ALA A 13 -17.65 4.50 -22.74
CA ALA A 13 -16.60 3.68 -22.17
C ALA A 13 -16.20 4.38 -20.88
N GLU A 14 -16.40 3.75 -19.72
CA GLU A 14 -15.77 4.19 -18.49
C GLU A 14 -14.30 4.45 -18.83
N SER A 15 -13.88 5.69 -18.66
CA SER A 15 -12.48 6.07 -18.82
C SER A 15 -11.67 5.17 -17.91
N VAL A 16 -10.97 4.21 -18.50
CA VAL A 16 -10.09 3.26 -17.82
C VAL A 16 -9.06 4.09 -17.05
N ARG A 17 -9.18 4.09 -15.71
CA ARG A 17 -8.40 4.97 -14.84
C ARG A 17 -6.92 4.63 -14.95
N ASP A 18 -6.05 5.63 -15.02
CA ASP A 18 -4.60 5.41 -15.08
C ASP A 18 -4.14 4.48 -13.92
N PRO A 19 -3.58 3.27 -14.21
CA PRO A 19 -3.26 2.27 -13.19
C PRO A 19 -2.25 2.81 -12.18
N ILE A 20 -1.28 3.60 -12.64
CA ILE A 20 -0.31 4.24 -11.75
C ILE A 20 -0.97 5.27 -10.84
N SER A 21 -1.94 6.04 -11.38
CA SER A 21 -2.69 6.98 -10.56
C SER A 21 -3.57 6.28 -9.50
N VAL A 22 -3.98 5.03 -9.72
CA VAL A 22 -4.67 4.22 -8.69
C VAL A 22 -3.70 3.86 -7.57
N LEU A 23 -2.53 3.30 -7.90
CA LEU A 23 -1.52 2.91 -6.91
C LEU A 23 -0.98 4.12 -6.12
N MET A 24 -0.77 5.26 -6.78
CA MET A 24 -0.36 6.50 -6.11
C MET A 24 -1.43 7.04 -5.14
N GLU A 25 -2.71 6.86 -5.45
CA GLU A 25 -3.80 7.26 -4.56
C GLU A 25 -3.87 6.35 -3.33
N GLU A 26 -3.59 5.05 -3.50
CA GLU A 26 -3.46 4.10 -2.38
C GLU A 26 -2.26 4.49 -1.49
N HIS A 27 -1.13 4.88 -2.06
CA HIS A 27 0.00 5.46 -1.31
C HIS A 27 -0.41 6.72 -0.55
N ARG A 28 -1.18 7.62 -1.16
CA ARG A 28 -1.66 8.84 -0.50
C ARG A 28 -2.48 8.50 0.75
N GLN A 29 -3.37 7.53 0.67
CA GLN A 29 -4.16 7.06 1.81
C GLN A 29 -3.27 6.38 2.87
N ALA A 30 -2.33 5.55 2.44
CA ALA A 30 -1.36 4.91 3.31
C ALA A 30 -0.52 5.92 4.10
N PHE A 31 -0.12 7.03 3.48
CA PHE A 31 0.60 8.11 4.16
C PHE A 31 -0.22 8.75 5.30
N GLU A 32 -1.53 8.90 5.16
CA GLU A 32 -2.39 9.44 6.23
C GLU A 32 -2.36 8.52 7.48
N HIS A 33 -2.45 7.21 7.27
CA HIS A 33 -2.32 6.22 8.35
C HIS A 33 -0.90 6.16 8.93
N LEU A 34 0.13 6.32 8.09
CA LEU A 34 1.51 6.38 8.53
C LEU A 34 1.79 7.59 9.42
N MET A 35 1.19 8.74 9.12
CA MET A 35 1.28 9.95 9.96
C MET A 35 0.60 9.75 11.33
N LYS A 36 -0.56 9.09 11.37
CA LYS A 36 -1.22 8.73 12.65
C LYS A 36 -0.33 7.82 13.49
N LEU A 37 0.29 6.81 12.86
CA LEU A 37 1.22 5.90 13.52
C LEU A 37 2.44 6.65 14.09
N GLU A 38 3.03 7.57 13.31
CA GLU A 38 4.17 8.38 13.74
C GLU A 38 3.83 9.27 14.95
N GLN A 39 2.66 9.92 14.93
CA GLN A 39 2.19 10.72 16.07
C GLN A 39 1.94 9.88 17.32
N ALA A 40 1.35 8.70 17.17
CA ALA A 40 1.13 7.77 18.27
C ALA A 40 2.45 7.32 18.92
N VAL A 41 3.44 6.97 18.10
CA VAL A 41 4.78 6.56 18.56
C VAL A 41 5.48 7.70 19.29
N SER A 42 5.49 8.92 18.72
CA SER A 42 6.09 10.09 19.35
C SER A 42 5.45 10.39 20.71
N SER A 43 4.12 10.34 20.80
CA SER A 43 3.40 10.50 22.07
C SER A 43 3.80 9.45 23.11
N MET A 44 3.95 8.18 22.70
CA MET A 44 4.35 7.11 23.61
C MET A 44 5.81 7.21 24.09
N ASP A 45 6.70 7.70 23.24
CA ASP A 45 8.11 7.91 23.60
C ASP A 45 8.25 9.07 24.60
N GLU A 46 7.51 10.16 24.41
CA GLU A 46 7.59 11.36 25.24
C GLU A 46 6.86 11.20 26.58
N GLN A 47 5.66 10.64 26.56
CA GLN A 47 4.73 10.64 27.70
C GLN A 47 4.58 9.26 28.34
N GLY A 48 5.19 8.23 27.74
CA GLY A 48 4.97 6.84 28.11
C GLY A 48 3.67 6.26 27.54
N PHE A 49 3.33 5.05 27.98
CA PHE A 49 2.16 4.36 27.46
C PHE A 49 0.90 5.17 27.75
N ASN A 50 0.17 5.51 26.69
CA ASN A 50 -1.13 6.16 26.78
C ASN A 50 -2.14 5.44 25.89
N ARG A 51 -3.37 5.27 26.40
CA ARG A 51 -4.40 4.45 25.74
C ARG A 51 -4.78 5.00 24.37
N ALA A 52 -4.92 6.31 24.24
CA ALA A 52 -5.33 6.95 22.99
C ALA A 52 -4.30 6.77 21.86
N ALA A 53 -3.00 6.94 22.15
CA ALA A 53 -1.94 6.66 21.19
C ALA A 53 -1.89 5.17 20.84
N PHE A 54 -2.13 4.30 21.82
CA PHE A 54 -2.20 2.86 21.55
C PHE A 54 -3.34 2.52 20.59
N GLU A 55 -4.53 3.09 20.80
CA GLU A 55 -5.68 2.91 19.91
C GLU A 55 -5.39 3.42 18.50
N ASN A 56 -4.74 4.59 18.36
CA ASN A 56 -4.33 5.12 17.05
C ASN A 56 -3.30 4.21 16.34
N LEU A 57 -2.32 3.70 17.07
CA LEU A 57 -1.34 2.74 16.55
C LEU A 57 -2.03 1.44 16.11
N ALA A 58 -2.95 0.93 16.94
CA ALA A 58 -3.71 -0.28 16.68
C ALA A 58 -4.66 -0.13 15.47
N GLU A 59 -5.28 1.04 15.29
CA GLU A 59 -6.05 1.37 14.08
C GLU A 59 -5.15 1.38 12.83
N ALA A 60 -4.01 2.06 12.89
CA ALA A 60 -3.10 2.15 11.76
C ALA A 60 -2.58 0.78 11.33
N ILE A 61 -2.14 -0.07 12.26
CA ILE A 61 -1.64 -1.42 11.93
C ILE A 61 -2.72 -2.30 11.30
N ARG A 62 -3.98 -2.20 11.76
CA ARG A 62 -5.09 -2.96 11.18
C ARG A 62 -5.41 -2.52 9.76
N PHE A 63 -5.39 -1.21 9.48
CA PHE A 63 -5.51 -0.70 8.12
C PHE A 63 -4.43 -1.27 7.19
N PHE A 64 -3.17 -1.31 7.66
CA PHE A 64 -2.11 -1.86 6.84
C PHE A 64 -2.31 -3.35 6.57
N ASP A 65 -2.66 -4.15 7.57
CA ASP A 65 -2.89 -5.58 7.39
C ASP A 65 -4.13 -5.92 6.53
N SER A 66 -5.13 -5.03 6.47
CA SER A 66 -6.29 -5.19 5.59
C SER A 66 -6.07 -4.58 4.20
N ASP A 67 -6.12 -3.26 4.11
CA ASP A 67 -6.33 -2.53 2.86
C ASP A 67 -5.01 -2.36 2.12
N PHE A 68 -3.94 -2.04 2.83
CA PHE A 68 -2.62 -1.91 2.20
C PHE A 68 -2.08 -3.27 1.72
N ARG A 69 -2.48 -4.38 2.34
CA ARG A 69 -2.15 -5.72 1.81
C ARG A 69 -2.71 -5.98 0.41
N LEU A 70 -3.81 -5.32 0.03
CA LEU A 70 -4.34 -5.42 -1.32
C LEU A 70 -3.45 -4.66 -2.33
N HIS A 71 -2.85 -3.54 -1.92
CA HIS A 71 -1.92 -2.77 -2.73
C HIS A 71 -0.72 -3.64 -3.15
N ASP A 72 0.02 -4.21 -2.20
CA ASP A 72 1.18 -5.08 -2.50
C ASP A 72 0.79 -6.26 -3.40
N ARG A 73 -0.42 -6.81 -3.26
CA ARG A 73 -0.91 -7.89 -4.14
C ARG A 73 -1.07 -7.42 -5.59
N LYS A 74 -1.61 -6.21 -5.81
CA LYS A 74 -1.72 -5.63 -7.16
C LYS A 74 -0.34 -5.48 -7.76
N GLU A 75 0.63 -5.04 -6.97
CA GLU A 75 1.98 -4.89 -7.48
C GLU A 75 2.63 -6.23 -7.80
N GLU A 76 2.64 -7.16 -6.83
CA GLU A 76 3.35 -8.42 -6.96
C GLU A 76 2.75 -9.37 -8.00
N GLN A 77 1.42 -9.36 -8.15
CA GLN A 77 0.68 -10.30 -9.00
C GLN A 77 0.33 -9.69 -10.36
N ILE A 78 0.33 -8.36 -10.49
CA ILE A 78 -0.07 -7.68 -11.73
C ILE A 78 1.06 -6.80 -12.23
N LEU A 79 1.47 -5.73 -11.54
CA LEU A 79 2.45 -4.77 -12.05
C LEU A 79 3.82 -5.42 -12.31
N PHE A 80 4.38 -6.12 -11.32
CA PHE A 80 5.72 -6.69 -11.37
C PHE A 80 5.88 -7.70 -12.52
N PRO A 81 4.92 -8.61 -12.78
CA PRO A 81 4.94 -9.45 -13.97
C PRO A 81 5.04 -8.72 -15.31
N PHE A 82 4.50 -7.50 -15.44
CA PHE A 82 4.67 -6.71 -16.67
C PHE A 82 6.12 -6.23 -16.80
N LEU A 83 6.70 -5.72 -15.73
CA LEU A 83 8.08 -5.21 -15.73
C LEU A 83 9.11 -6.32 -15.95
N GLU A 84 8.87 -7.49 -15.36
CA GLU A 84 9.74 -8.66 -15.48
C GLU A 84 9.82 -9.23 -16.90
N ARG A 85 8.84 -8.94 -17.78
CA ARG A 85 8.91 -9.30 -19.22
C ARG A 85 10.06 -8.60 -19.94
N TYR A 86 10.41 -7.38 -19.53
CA TYR A 86 11.48 -6.61 -20.14
C TYR A 86 12.82 -6.86 -19.46
N LYS A 87 12.80 -7.02 -18.14
CA LYS A 87 14.00 -7.27 -17.36
C LYS A 87 13.69 -8.21 -16.19
N PRO A 88 13.99 -9.51 -16.33
CA PRO A 88 13.84 -10.47 -15.26
C PRO A 88 14.57 -10.01 -13.99
N GLY A 89 13.88 -10.06 -12.85
CA GLY A 89 14.44 -9.70 -11.54
C GLY A 89 14.50 -8.20 -11.22
N ILE A 90 14.03 -7.29 -12.10
CA ILE A 90 14.02 -5.84 -11.83
C ILE A 90 13.19 -5.46 -10.58
N THR A 91 12.25 -6.32 -10.19
CA THR A 91 11.32 -6.17 -9.07
C THR A 91 11.81 -6.83 -7.78
N GLY A 92 12.99 -7.48 -7.81
CA GLY A 92 13.47 -8.31 -6.71
C GLY A 92 13.66 -7.55 -5.40
N GLU A 93 14.12 -6.30 -5.48
CA GLU A 93 14.31 -5.43 -4.31
C GLU A 93 12.97 -5.07 -3.65
N TYR A 94 11.98 -4.61 -4.41
CA TYR A 94 10.63 -4.31 -3.92
C TYR A 94 9.97 -5.51 -3.24
N ARG A 95 10.08 -6.70 -3.84
CA ARG A 95 9.59 -7.94 -3.21
C ARG A 95 10.31 -8.26 -1.89
N ASN A 96 11.59 -7.91 -1.76
CA ASN A 96 12.32 -8.10 -0.49
C ASN A 96 11.83 -7.09 0.56
N GLU A 97 11.61 -5.84 0.16
CA GLU A 97 11.06 -4.78 1.01
C GLU A 97 9.67 -5.18 1.52
N HIS A 98 8.76 -5.67 0.66
CA HIS A 98 7.45 -6.19 1.09
C HIS A 98 7.60 -7.29 2.14
N ARG A 99 8.49 -8.27 1.94
CA ARG A 99 8.69 -9.34 2.93
C ARG A 99 9.20 -8.81 4.27
N GLU A 100 10.11 -7.84 4.25
CA GLU A 100 10.58 -7.21 5.47
C GLU A 100 9.48 -6.40 6.17
N LEU A 101 8.70 -5.63 5.41
CA LEU A 101 7.54 -4.89 5.88
C LEU A 101 6.52 -5.80 6.54
N TRP A 102 6.11 -6.89 5.88
CA TRP A 102 5.14 -7.84 6.43
C TRP A 102 5.65 -8.58 7.65
N SER A 103 6.94 -8.88 7.72
CA SER A 103 7.53 -9.42 8.96
C SER A 103 7.38 -8.43 10.12
N ALA A 104 7.64 -7.14 9.89
CA ALA A 104 7.52 -6.12 10.93
C ALA A 104 6.05 -5.85 11.30
N PHE A 105 5.14 -5.84 10.32
CA PHE A 105 3.71 -5.71 10.55
C PHE A 105 3.16 -6.84 11.41
N ASN A 106 3.52 -8.11 11.11
CA ASN A 106 3.10 -9.27 11.91
C ASN A 106 3.61 -9.17 13.37
N THR A 107 4.86 -8.74 13.57
CA THR A 107 5.39 -8.50 14.92
C THR A 107 4.60 -7.42 15.66
N LEU A 108 4.31 -6.28 15.02
CA LEU A 108 3.57 -5.20 15.66
C LEU A 108 2.12 -5.59 15.96
N LEU A 109 1.47 -6.32 15.05
CA LEU A 109 0.11 -6.81 15.25
C LEU A 109 0.03 -7.78 16.44
N SER A 110 1.00 -8.69 16.58
CA SER A 110 1.12 -9.55 17.76
C SER A 110 1.28 -8.73 19.05
N CYS A 111 2.11 -7.69 19.03
CA CYS A 111 2.28 -6.77 20.16
C CYS A 111 0.98 -6.07 20.53
N VAL A 112 0.19 -5.64 19.53
CA VAL A 112 -1.12 -5.03 19.76
C VAL A 112 -2.08 -6.01 20.43
N HIS A 113 -2.17 -7.25 19.94
CA HIS A 113 -3.01 -8.28 20.54
C HIS A 113 -2.60 -8.61 21.99
N ASP A 114 -1.31 -8.69 22.27
CA ASP A 114 -0.83 -8.90 23.64
C ASP A 114 -1.22 -7.77 24.59
N VAL A 115 -1.17 -6.52 24.14
CA VAL A 115 -1.61 -5.37 24.95
C VAL A 115 -3.13 -5.36 25.13
N GLU A 116 -3.91 -5.67 24.10
CA GLU A 116 -5.38 -5.78 24.15
C GLU A 116 -5.83 -6.88 25.12
N ASP A 117 -5.13 -8.02 25.13
CA ASP A 117 -5.39 -9.15 26.02
C ASP A 117 -4.87 -8.95 27.46
N GLY A 118 -4.30 -7.78 27.77
CA GLY A 118 -3.74 -7.47 29.10
C GLY A 118 -2.41 -8.16 29.40
N ARG A 119 -1.74 -8.74 28.39
CA ARG A 119 -0.42 -9.37 28.46
C ARG A 119 0.74 -8.37 28.29
N LEU A 120 0.56 -7.12 28.75
CA LEU A 120 1.56 -6.04 28.75
C LEU A 120 2.91 -6.41 29.41
N ARG A 121 2.99 -7.50 30.18
CA ARG A 121 4.27 -7.99 30.73
C ARG A 121 5.13 -8.74 29.70
N GLY A 122 4.52 -9.30 28.66
CA GLY A 122 5.19 -10.00 27.56
C GLY A 122 5.70 -9.05 26.46
N THR A 123 4.99 -7.93 26.24
CA THR A 123 5.35 -6.91 25.25
C THR A 123 5.84 -5.65 25.94
N SER A 124 7.09 -5.24 25.69
CA SER A 124 7.57 -3.98 26.23
C SER A 124 7.06 -2.79 25.41
N ARG A 125 6.79 -1.64 26.06
CA ARG A 125 6.53 -0.37 25.36
C ARG A 125 7.59 -0.09 24.29
N HIS A 126 8.85 -0.39 24.62
CA HIS A 126 9.99 -0.20 23.71
C HIS A 126 9.86 -1.06 22.45
N GLU A 127 9.48 -2.33 22.57
CA GLU A 127 9.26 -3.22 21.42
C GLU A 127 8.14 -2.73 20.50
N LEU A 128 7.05 -2.24 21.10
CA LEU A 128 5.93 -1.66 20.36
C LEU A 128 6.35 -0.40 19.60
N THR A 129 7.06 0.54 20.25
CA THR A 129 7.49 1.78 19.59
C THR A 129 8.60 1.56 18.58
N GLU A 130 9.60 0.71 18.85
CA GLU A 130 10.69 0.45 17.91
C GLU A 130 10.24 -0.32 16.67
N THR A 131 9.32 -1.28 16.82
CA THR A 131 8.75 -2.00 15.68
C THR A 131 7.91 -1.07 14.81
N ALA A 132 7.11 -0.19 15.42
CA ALA A 132 6.38 0.85 14.69
C ALA A 132 7.32 1.83 13.96
N LYS A 133 8.41 2.28 14.60
CA LYS A 133 9.43 3.11 13.92
C LYS A 133 10.08 2.40 12.74
N LYS A 134 10.35 1.10 12.87
CA LYS A 134 10.88 0.29 11.76
C LYS A 134 9.91 0.32 10.58
N ILE A 135 8.62 0.07 10.81
CA ILE A 135 7.58 0.13 9.78
C ILE A 135 7.53 1.52 9.14
N ILE A 136 7.50 2.59 9.94
CA ILE A 136 7.46 3.98 9.43
C ILE A 136 8.61 4.25 8.46
N ARG A 137 9.84 3.85 8.83
CA ARG A 137 11.03 4.05 7.98
C ARG A 137 10.95 3.23 6.69
N LEU A 138 10.64 1.94 6.79
CA LEU A 138 10.56 1.05 5.64
C LEU A 138 9.50 1.51 4.65
N LEU A 139 8.27 1.75 5.13
CA LEU A 139 7.14 2.05 4.26
C LEU A 139 7.30 3.40 3.55
N ARG A 140 7.84 4.41 4.26
CA ARG A 140 8.13 5.72 3.67
C ARG A 140 9.18 5.61 2.56
N GLY A 141 10.26 4.85 2.80
CA GLY A 141 11.31 4.64 1.80
C GLY A 141 10.79 3.91 0.57
N HIS A 142 10.05 2.82 0.80
CA HIS A 142 9.44 1.98 -0.22
C HIS A 142 8.48 2.77 -1.13
N MET A 143 7.44 3.40 -0.56
CA MET A 143 6.48 4.19 -1.36
C MET A 143 7.14 5.35 -2.10
N MET A 144 8.19 5.96 -1.52
CA MET A 144 8.96 7.02 -2.19
C MET A 144 9.70 6.47 -3.41
N ASN A 145 10.36 5.32 -3.27
CA ASN A 145 11.08 4.67 -4.36
C ASN A 145 10.12 4.31 -5.50
N GLU A 146 8.95 3.78 -5.18
CA GLU A 146 7.95 3.42 -6.19
C GLU A 146 7.38 4.63 -6.91
N ASN A 147 6.95 5.64 -6.15
CA ASN A 147 6.36 6.86 -6.70
C ASN A 147 7.34 7.62 -7.61
N THR A 148 8.63 7.63 -7.27
CA THR A 148 9.64 8.45 -7.97
C THR A 148 10.41 7.69 -9.04
N TYR A 149 10.57 6.37 -8.88
CA TYR A 149 11.35 5.55 -9.80
C TYR A 149 10.48 4.49 -10.47
N LEU A 150 9.93 3.52 -9.73
CA LEU A 150 9.27 2.35 -10.32
C LEU A 150 8.11 2.72 -11.24
N PHE A 151 7.24 3.61 -10.78
CA PHE A 151 6.05 4.03 -11.52
C PHE A 151 6.41 4.87 -12.75
N VAL A 152 7.46 5.69 -12.66
CA VAL A 152 8.00 6.43 -13.82
C VAL A 152 8.60 5.46 -14.84
N GLN A 153 9.38 4.48 -14.39
CA GLN A 153 9.93 3.44 -15.28
C GLN A 153 8.81 2.64 -15.95
N THR A 154 7.75 2.29 -15.21
CA THR A 154 6.59 1.58 -15.76
C THR A 154 5.99 2.33 -16.94
N LYS A 155 5.74 3.64 -16.81
CA LYS A 155 5.19 4.48 -17.89
C LYS A 155 6.11 4.56 -19.11
N ASN A 156 7.43 4.48 -18.91
CA ASN A 156 8.41 4.56 -20.00
C ASN A 156 8.67 3.22 -20.69
N MET A 157 8.41 2.10 -20.00
CA MET A 157 8.72 0.75 -20.50
C MET A 157 7.56 0.10 -21.27
N LEU A 158 6.33 0.33 -20.83
CA LEU A 158 5.14 -0.33 -21.41
C LEU A 158 4.68 0.34 -22.69
N SER A 159 4.26 -0.47 -23.67
CA SER A 159 3.49 0.04 -24.81
C SER A 159 2.08 0.44 -24.40
N ASP A 160 1.39 1.26 -25.19
CA ASP A 160 0.00 1.69 -24.93
C ASP A 160 -0.96 0.50 -24.72
N ALA A 161 -0.76 -0.59 -25.48
CA ALA A 161 -1.58 -1.80 -25.39
C ALA A 161 -1.34 -2.53 -24.06
N GLU A 162 -0.08 -2.66 -23.64
CA GLU A 162 0.28 -3.26 -22.34
C GLU A 162 -0.16 -2.38 -21.17
N TYR A 163 -0.08 -1.06 -21.32
CA TYR A 163 -0.55 -0.11 -20.31
C TYR A 163 -2.07 -0.18 -20.13
N THR A 164 -2.81 -0.37 -21.23
CA THR A 164 -4.26 -0.60 -21.21
C THR A 164 -4.59 -1.92 -20.51
N ASP A 165 -3.92 -3.02 -20.86
CA ASP A 165 -4.11 -4.32 -20.19
C ASP A 165 -3.76 -4.25 -18.69
N LEU A 166 -2.68 -3.56 -18.33
CA LEU A 166 -2.33 -3.30 -16.94
C LEU A 166 -3.46 -2.57 -16.21
N SER A 167 -4.03 -1.52 -16.83
CA SER A 167 -5.12 -0.78 -16.23
C SER A 167 -6.37 -1.61 -15.98
N GLU A 168 -6.79 -2.40 -16.96
CA GLU A 168 -7.94 -3.29 -16.83
C GLU A 168 -7.74 -4.31 -15.69
N LYS A 169 -6.54 -4.90 -15.57
CA LYS A 169 -6.23 -5.85 -14.49
C LYS A 169 -6.22 -5.18 -13.11
N ILE A 170 -5.61 -4.00 -12.98
CA ILE A 170 -5.59 -3.25 -11.71
C ILE A 170 -7.01 -2.86 -11.29
N ALA A 171 -7.85 -2.41 -12.23
CA ALA A 171 -9.24 -2.09 -11.97
C ALA A 171 -10.06 -3.32 -11.55
N ALA A 172 -9.81 -4.48 -12.16
CA ALA A 172 -10.47 -5.73 -11.80
C ALA A 172 -10.07 -6.23 -10.39
N ALA A 173 -8.84 -5.95 -9.97
CA ALA A 173 -8.32 -6.30 -8.64
C ALA A 173 -8.74 -5.30 -7.52
N ALA A 174 -9.48 -4.24 -7.85
CA ALA A 174 -9.96 -3.25 -6.88
C ALA A 174 -11.28 -3.66 -6.17
N LYS A 175 -11.63 -4.95 -6.18
CA LYS A 175 -12.87 -5.51 -5.62
C LYS A 175 -12.59 -6.60 -4.59
#